data_AF-A0A9E4FTT6-F1
#
_entry.id   AF-A0A9E4FTT6-F1
#
_cell.length_a   1.000
_cell.length_b   1.000
_cell.length_c   1.000
_cell.angle_alpha   90.00
_cell.angle_beta   90.00
_cell.angle_gamma   90.00
#
_symmetry.space_group_name_H-M   'P 1'
#
loop_
_entity.id
_entity.type
_entity.pdbx_description
1 polymer ?
#
loop_
_entity_poly.entity_id
_entity_poly.type
_entity_poly.pdbx_seq_one_letter_code
_entity_poly.pdbx_strand_id
1 'polypeptide(L)'
;MWNIGAEGQLLMGALAASGVALFAVPPDMPQWLALALLAAAGAAGGAVWGIVPGWLRAQFGVNEIISTLMLNYVALSIVQFFVYGPWGERGFGLTPMFERNTWLPRLTEYADQWSALRGLTLHLGILAVPVAIVFLAILLNRTKFGFEIA
;
A
#
# COMPACT_ATOMS: atom_id res chain seq x y z
N MET A 1 18.29 1.65 12.53
CA MET A 1 16.92 1.49 13.06
C MET A 1 16.30 0.27 12.38
N TRP A 2 15.84 -0.72 13.14
CA TRP A 2 15.13 -1.87 12.58
C TRP A 2 13.65 -1.50 12.49
N ASN A 3 13.11 -1.33 11.27
CA ASN A 3 11.73 -0.89 11.06
C ASN A 3 10.76 -2.07 11.21
N ILE A 4 10.26 -2.30 12.42
CA ILE A 4 9.28 -3.35 12.71
C ILE A 4 7.84 -2.85 12.49
N GLY A 5 7.61 -1.54 12.48
CA GLY A 5 6.28 -0.93 12.30
C GLY A 5 5.77 -0.80 10.86
N ALA A 6 6.60 -1.11 9.87
CA ALA A 6 6.24 -1.02 8.47
C ALA A 6 5.02 -1.88 8.12
N GLU A 7 4.86 -3.02 8.78
CA GLU A 7 3.74 -3.93 8.58
C GLU A 7 2.40 -3.28 8.94
N GLY A 8 2.31 -2.61 10.09
CA GLY A 8 1.10 -1.88 10.49
C GLY A 8 0.76 -0.73 9.52
N GLN A 9 1.77 0.00 9.05
CA GLN A 9 1.58 1.06 8.06
C GLN A 9 1.07 0.48 6.73
N LEU A 10 1.61 -0.65 6.30
CA LEU A 10 1.16 -1.36 5.10
C LEU A 10 -0.29 -1.80 5.23
N LEU A 11 -0.68 -2.39 6.37
CA LEU A 11 -2.05 -2.83 6.63
C LEU A 11 -3.04 -1.66 6.61
N MET A 12 -2.72 -0.56 7.28
CA MET A 12 -3.60 0.62 7.32
C MET A 12 -3.65 1.35 5.97
N GLY A 13 -2.54 1.37 5.23
CA GLY A 13 -2.52 1.86 3.86
C GLY A 13 -3.39 0.99 2.93
N ALA A 14 -3.29 -0.33 3.03
CA ALA A 14 -4.14 -1.26 2.27
C ALA A 14 -5.62 -1.08 2.62
N LEU A 15 -5.95 -0.88 3.90
CA LEU A 15 -7.32 -0.61 4.35
C LEU A 15 -7.86 0.70 3.74
N ALA A 16 -7.09 1.78 3.79
CA ALA A 16 -7.48 3.08 3.24
C ALA A 16 -7.69 3.00 1.71
N ALA A 17 -6.76 2.39 0.99
CA ALA A 17 -6.87 2.18 -0.46
C ALA A 17 -8.09 1.30 -0.81
N SER A 18 -8.34 0.24 -0.03
CA SER A 18 -9.50 -0.64 -0.23
C SER A 18 -10.82 0.09 0.01
N GLY A 19 -10.90 0.93 1.04
CA GLY A 19 -12.08 1.76 1.29
C GLY A 19 -12.37 2.73 0.13
N VAL A 20 -11.33 3.36 -0.41
CA VAL A 20 -11.47 4.21 -1.61
C VAL A 20 -11.90 3.39 -2.83
N ALA A 21 -11.31 2.22 -3.05
CA ALA A 21 -11.67 1.33 -4.14
C ALA A 21 -13.13 0.88 -4.07
N LEU A 22 -13.64 0.60 -2.87
CA LEU A 22 -15.02 0.13 -2.66
C LEU A 22 -16.07 1.23 -2.77
N PHE A 23 -15.76 2.44 -2.30
CA PHE A 23 -16.80 3.46 -2.08
C PHE A 23 -16.61 4.75 -2.88
N ALA A 24 -15.44 4.99 -3.46
CA ALA A 24 -15.11 6.27 -4.09
C ALA A 24 -14.66 6.17 -5.56
N VAL A 25 -14.44 4.95 -6.08
CA VAL A 25 -14.08 4.74 -7.49
C VAL A 25 -15.25 4.13 -8.26
N PRO A 26 -15.93 4.91 -9.13
CA PRO A 26 -16.95 4.37 -10.01
C PRO A 26 -16.34 3.63 -11.22
N PRO A 27 -17.07 2.71 -11.89
CA PRO A 27 -16.54 1.86 -12.95
C PRO A 27 -16.05 2.63 -14.20
N ASP A 28 -16.61 3.79 -14.47
CA ASP A 28 -16.31 4.66 -15.61
C ASP A 28 -15.12 5.60 -15.37
N MET A 29 -14.59 5.64 -14.13
CA MET A 29 -13.41 6.44 -13.83
C MET A 29 -12.18 5.93 -14.63
N PRO A 30 -11.40 6.83 -15.26
CA PRO A 30 -10.16 6.47 -15.93
C PRO A 30 -9.21 5.72 -14.99
N GLN A 31 -8.69 4.57 -15.44
CA GLN A 31 -7.86 3.68 -14.62
C GLN A 31 -6.64 4.38 -14.00
N TRP A 32 -5.96 5.25 -14.75
CA TRP A 32 -4.79 5.99 -14.23
C TRP A 32 -5.16 6.90 -13.04
N LEU A 33 -6.35 7.50 -13.07
CA LEU A 33 -6.84 8.38 -12.00
C LEU A 33 -7.27 7.57 -10.79
N ALA A 34 -7.97 6.44 -11.01
CA ALA A 34 -8.31 5.50 -9.96
C ALA A 34 -7.05 5.01 -9.23
N LEU A 35 -6.03 4.55 -9.97
CA LEU A 35 -4.77 4.08 -9.39
C LEU A 35 -4.01 5.19 -8.64
N ALA A 36 -4.00 6.42 -9.16
CA ALA A 36 -3.40 7.55 -8.46
C ALA A 36 -4.12 7.86 -7.14
N LEU A 37 -5.46 7.82 -7.13
CA LEU A 37 -6.26 8.04 -5.94
C LEU A 37 -6.05 6.94 -4.89
N LEU A 38 -6.01 5.67 -5.32
CA LEU A 38 -5.71 4.53 -4.44
C LEU A 38 -4.31 4.64 -3.85
N ALA A 39 -3.31 5.02 -4.65
CA ALA A 39 -1.94 5.21 -4.18
C ALA A 39 -1.86 6.35 -3.14
N ALA A 40 -2.54 7.47 -3.39
CA ALA A 40 -2.61 8.58 -2.45
C ALA A 40 -3.31 8.19 -1.14
N ALA A 41 -4.42 7.46 -1.23
CA ALA A 41 -5.16 6.97 -0.07
C ALA A 41 -4.32 5.98 0.76
N GLY A 42 -3.62 5.06 0.11
CA GLY A 42 -2.73 4.12 0.77
C GLY A 42 -1.55 4.79 1.45
N ALA A 43 -0.91 5.75 0.78
CA ALA A 43 0.17 6.55 1.37
C ALA A 43 -0.32 7.35 2.58
N ALA A 44 -1.48 7.99 2.47
CA ALA A 44 -2.09 8.74 3.57
C ALA A 44 -2.44 7.84 4.76
N GLY A 45 -3.06 6.68 4.51
CA GLY A 45 -3.40 5.71 5.57
C GLY A 45 -2.18 5.19 6.32
N GLY A 46 -1.12 4.82 5.59
CA GLY A 46 0.14 4.40 6.18
C GLY A 46 0.84 5.52 6.95
N ALA A 47 0.86 6.74 6.41
CA ALA A 47 1.44 7.91 7.07
C ALA A 47 0.73 8.26 8.38
N VAL A 48 -0.60 8.28 8.38
CA VAL A 48 -1.41 8.51 9.58
C VAL A 48 -1.11 7.45 10.65
N TRP A 49 -0.97 6.19 10.25
CA TRP A 49 -0.62 5.13 11.20
C TRP A 49 0.79 5.29 11.78
N GLY A 50 1.76 5.70 10.97
CA GLY A 50 3.14 5.95 11.39
C GLY A 50 3.28 7.11 12.38
N ILE A 51 2.37 8.09 12.36
CA ILE A 51 2.36 9.21 13.31
C ILE A 51 2.11 8.72 14.74
N VAL A 52 1.26 7.70 14.93
CA VAL A 52 0.86 7.21 16.26
C VAL A 52 2.06 6.77 17.12
N PRO A 53 2.91 5.81 16.71
CA PRO A 53 4.08 5.41 17.50
C PRO A 53 5.10 6.54 17.63
N GLY A 54 5.28 7.38 16.60
CA GLY A 54 6.18 8.53 16.65
C GLY A 54 5.75 9.56 17.70
N TRP A 55 4.45 9.84 17.78
CA TRP A 55 3.87 10.71 18.79
C TRP A 55 3.98 10.13 20.20
N LEU A 56 3.71 8.83 20.37
CA LEU A 56 3.86 8.15 21.66
C LEU A 56 5.30 8.21 22.19
N ARG A 57 6.29 8.02 21.31
CA ARG A 57 7.70 8.20 21.66
C ARG A 57 7.98 9.65 22.05
N ALA A 58 7.54 10.62 21.25
CA ALA A 58 7.86 12.04 21.45
C ALA A 58 7.26 12.61 22.74
N GLN A 59 6.04 12.19 23.12
CA GLN A 59 5.35 12.71 24.30
C GLN A 59 5.62 11.90 25.57
N PHE A 60 5.66 10.57 25.46
CA PHE A 60 5.68 9.67 26.62
C PHE A 60 6.99 8.91 26.78
N GLY A 61 7.97 9.11 25.89
CA GLY A 61 9.26 8.41 25.96
C GLY A 61 9.15 6.90 25.78
N VAL A 62 8.06 6.42 25.17
CA VAL A 62 7.83 4.99 24.96
C VAL A 62 8.85 4.43 23.97
N ASN A 63 9.27 3.18 24.19
CA ASN A 63 10.13 2.46 23.26
C ASN A 63 9.40 2.24 21.93
N GLU A 64 9.90 2.91 20.89
CA GLU A 64 9.34 2.91 19.53
C GLU A 64 9.24 1.50 18.93
N ILE A 65 10.22 0.64 19.21
CA ILE A 65 10.26 -0.73 18.68
C ILE A 65 9.10 -1.54 19.25
N ILE A 66 8.87 -1.42 20.57
CA ILE A 66 7.79 -2.15 21.24
C ILE A 66 6.44 -1.57 20.81
N SER A 67 6.29 -0.25 20.78
CA SER A 67 5.02 0.38 20.39
C SER A 67 4.64 0.07 18.94
N THR A 68 5.61 0.07 18.01
CA THR A 68 5.34 -0.25 16.61
C THR A 68 4.96 -1.72 16.42
N LEU A 69 5.64 -2.64 17.11
CA LEU A 69 5.31 -4.06 17.10
C LEU A 69 3.91 -4.31 17.66
N MET A 70 3.57 -3.70 18.80
CA MET A 70 2.23 -3.81 19.40
C MET A 70 1.15 -3.23 18.48
N LEU A 71 1.42 -2.10 17.83
CA LEU A 71 0.47 -1.48 16.90
C LEU A 71 0.26 -2.29 15.62
N ASN A 72 1.19 -3.17 15.20
CA ASN A 72 0.92 -4.08 14.08
C ASN A 72 -0.27 -5.00 14.39
N TYR A 73 -0.37 -5.53 15.61
CA TYR A 73 -1.51 -6.35 16.02
C TYR A 73 -2.83 -5.56 16.03
N VAL A 74 -2.77 -4.30 16.45
CA VAL A 74 -3.94 -3.40 16.41
C VAL A 74 -4.36 -3.14 14.96
N ALA A 75 -3.42 -2.82 14.07
CA ALA A 75 -3.69 -2.62 12.65
C ALA A 75 -4.32 -3.87 12.02
N LEU A 76 -3.79 -5.05 12.31
CA LEU A 76 -4.34 -6.32 11.84
C LEU A 76 -5.77 -6.53 12.37
N SER A 77 -6.01 -6.25 13.65
CA SER A 77 -7.34 -6.39 14.26
C SER A 77 -8.35 -5.42 13.63
N ILE A 78 -7.92 -4.19 13.31
CA ILE A 78 -8.75 -3.22 12.58
C ILE A 78 -9.09 -3.75 11.18
N VAL A 79 -8.10 -4.23 10.43
CA VAL A 79 -8.35 -4.81 9.10
C VAL A 79 -9.32 -5.98 9.18
N GLN A 80 -9.13 -6.89 10.14
CA GLN A 80 -10.05 -8.02 10.35
C GLN A 80 -11.45 -7.54 10.71
N PHE A 81 -11.59 -6.54 11.57
CA PHE A 81 -12.89 -5.97 11.91
C PHE A 81 -13.63 -5.51 10.65
N PHE A 82 -12.97 -4.80 9.74
CA PHE A 82 -13.61 -4.33 8.51
C PHE A 82 -13.94 -5.49 7.55
N VAL A 83 -12.99 -6.38 7.30
CA VAL A 83 -13.12 -7.48 6.33
C VAL A 83 -14.17 -8.52 6.77
N TYR A 84 -14.23 -8.86 8.05
CA TYR A 84 -15.23 -9.80 8.58
C TYR A 84 -16.53 -9.12 9.03
N GLY A 85 -16.55 -7.79 9.10
CA GLY A 85 -17.70 -7.00 9.54
C GLY A 85 -18.28 -6.17 8.39
N PRO A 86 -18.20 -4.83 8.45
CA PRO A 86 -18.95 -3.93 7.58
C PRO A 86 -18.60 -4.02 6.09
N TRP A 87 -17.42 -4.49 5.73
CA TRP A 87 -17.00 -4.65 4.33
C TRP A 87 -17.05 -6.09 3.85
N GLY A 88 -17.44 -7.03 4.71
CA GLY A 88 -17.52 -8.44 4.37
C GLY A 88 -18.67 -8.74 3.40
N GLU A 89 -18.42 -9.59 2.42
CA GLU A 89 -19.44 -10.06 1.49
C GLU A 89 -20.03 -11.40 1.97
N ARG A 90 -21.36 -11.44 2.15
CA ARG A 90 -22.15 -12.66 2.41
C ARG A 90 -21.69 -13.49 3.63
N GLY A 91 -21.12 -12.83 4.65
CA GLY A 91 -20.63 -13.50 5.86
C GLY A 91 -19.30 -14.24 5.69
N PHE A 92 -18.63 -14.06 4.54
CA PHE A 92 -17.26 -14.51 4.34
C PHE A 92 -16.28 -13.39 4.72
N GLY A 93 -15.08 -13.77 5.18
CA GLY A 93 -13.98 -12.85 5.47
C GLY A 93 -13.30 -12.31 4.22
N LEU A 94 -14.10 -11.81 3.28
CA LEU A 94 -13.68 -11.30 1.98
C LEU A 94 -14.49 -10.05 1.67
N THR A 95 -13.82 -9.02 1.17
CA THR A 95 -14.51 -7.85 0.62
C THR A 95 -15.14 -8.19 -0.74
N PRO A 96 -16.11 -7.39 -1.20
CA PRO A 96 -16.51 -7.41 -2.59
C PRO A 96 -15.31 -7.29 -3.53
N MET A 97 -15.45 -7.91 -4.70
CA MET A 97 -14.46 -7.79 -5.75
C MET A 97 -14.37 -6.33 -6.20
N PHE A 98 -13.17 -5.75 -6.16
CA PHE A 98 -12.99 -4.36 -6.60
C PHE A 98 -13.19 -4.23 -8.10
N GLU A 99 -13.64 -3.04 -8.52
CA GLU A 99 -13.82 -2.70 -9.93
C GLU A 99 -12.52 -2.85 -10.73
N ARG A 100 -12.62 -3.29 -11.97
CA ARG A 100 -11.44 -3.64 -12.78
C ARG A 100 -10.50 -2.45 -13.04
N ASN A 101 -11.03 -1.22 -13.05
CA ASN A 101 -10.25 0.01 -13.17
C ASN A 101 -9.41 0.34 -11.93
N THR A 102 -9.61 -0.34 -10.80
CA THR A 102 -8.77 -0.22 -9.60
C THR A 102 -7.60 -1.21 -9.59
N TRP A 103 -7.56 -2.15 -10.53
CA TRP A 103 -6.53 -3.17 -10.58
C TRP A 103 -5.31 -2.63 -11.33
N LEU A 104 -4.12 -2.98 -10.84
CA LEU A 104 -2.91 -2.79 -11.62
C LEU A 104 -3.01 -3.64 -12.90
N PRO A 105 -2.77 -3.05 -14.09
CA PRO A 105 -2.83 -3.79 -15.34
C PRO A 105 -1.91 -5.01 -15.31
N ARG A 106 -2.37 -6.13 -15.88
CA ARG A 106 -1.57 -7.36 -16.00
C ARG A 106 -0.80 -7.35 -17.31
N LEU A 107 0.39 -7.95 -17.33
CA LEU A 107 1.20 -8.06 -18.54
C LEU A 107 0.44 -8.80 -19.66
N THR A 108 -0.38 -9.79 -19.32
CA THR A 108 -1.29 -10.45 -20.27
C THR A 108 -2.26 -9.53 -20.99
N GLU A 109 -2.62 -8.39 -20.41
CA GLU A 109 -3.56 -7.44 -21.03
C GLU A 109 -2.90 -6.69 -22.20
N TYR A 110 -1.56 -6.73 -22.29
CA TYR A 110 -0.78 -6.18 -23.40
C TYR A 110 -0.39 -7.25 -24.43
N ALA A 111 -0.91 -8.48 -24.29
CA ALA A 111 -0.58 -9.59 -25.18
C ALA A 111 -1.00 -9.38 -26.64
N ASP A 112 -2.03 -8.54 -26.89
CA ASP A 112 -2.47 -8.18 -28.23
C ASP A 112 -1.42 -7.36 -29.00
N GLN A 113 -0.62 -6.58 -28.26
CA GLN A 113 0.47 -5.78 -28.82
C GLN A 113 1.78 -6.58 -28.83
N TRP A 114 1.99 -7.45 -27.83
CA TRP A 114 3.22 -8.22 -27.63
C TRP A 114 2.88 -9.68 -27.31
N SER A 115 2.93 -10.55 -28.31
CA SER A 115 2.56 -11.97 -28.18
C SER A 115 3.37 -12.74 -27.11
N ALA A 116 4.60 -12.29 -26.82
CA ALA A 116 5.45 -12.84 -25.77
C ALA A 116 4.89 -12.65 -24.35
N LEU A 117 3.95 -11.71 -24.14
CA LEU A 117 3.34 -11.42 -22.84
C LEU A 117 2.13 -12.31 -22.51
N ARG A 118 1.75 -13.21 -23.43
CA ARG A 118 0.58 -14.07 -23.27
C ARG A 118 0.79 -15.09 -22.15
N GLY A 119 -0.16 -15.17 -21.23
CA GLY A 119 -0.13 -16.10 -20.08
C GLY A 119 0.64 -15.59 -18.85
N LEU A 120 1.33 -14.45 -18.92
CA LEU A 120 1.96 -13.82 -17.75
C LEU A 120 0.94 -13.13 -16.84
N THR A 121 0.58 -13.79 -15.74
CA THR A 121 -0.34 -13.27 -14.71
C THR A 121 0.26 -12.15 -13.85
N LEU A 122 1.51 -11.77 -14.11
CA LEU A 122 2.20 -10.70 -13.42
C LEU A 122 1.53 -9.34 -13.72
N HIS A 123 1.29 -8.56 -12.68
CA HIS A 123 0.94 -7.14 -12.78
C HIS A 123 2.13 -6.25 -13.17
N LEU A 124 1.84 -5.10 -13.79
CA LEU A 124 2.82 -4.07 -14.16
C LEU A 124 3.62 -3.53 -12.96
N GLY A 125 3.17 -3.76 -11.74
CA GLY A 125 3.90 -3.41 -10.52
C GLY A 125 5.33 -3.97 -10.48
N ILE A 126 5.63 -5.05 -11.21
CA ILE A 126 7.00 -5.56 -11.34
C ILE A 126 7.96 -4.57 -11.98
N LEU A 127 7.48 -3.71 -12.88
CA LEU A 127 8.29 -2.68 -13.52
C LEU A 127 8.64 -1.55 -12.53
N ALA A 128 7.86 -1.40 -11.45
CA ALA A 128 8.19 -0.45 -10.39
C ALA A 128 9.45 -0.85 -9.63
N VAL A 129 9.80 -2.15 -9.58
CA VAL A 129 11.00 -2.64 -8.88
C VAL A 129 12.30 -2.10 -9.48
N PRO A 130 12.64 -2.30 -10.76
CA PRO A 130 13.85 -1.73 -11.34
C PRO A 130 13.83 -0.20 -11.32
N VAL A 131 12.68 0.44 -11.50
CA VAL A 131 12.55 1.90 -11.38
C VAL A 131 12.90 2.37 -9.97
N ALA A 132 12.39 1.70 -8.93
CA ALA A 132 12.70 2.00 -7.54
C ALA A 132 14.19 1.77 -7.22
N ILE A 133 14.80 0.70 -7.76
CA ILE A 133 16.23 0.43 -7.59
C ILE A 133 17.06 1.55 -8.21
N VAL A 134 16.79 1.94 -9.46
CA VAL A 134 17.50 3.03 -10.15
C VAL A 134 17.30 4.34 -9.40
N PHE A 135 16.08 4.65 -8.99
CA PHE A 135 15.75 5.83 -8.22
C PHE A 135 16.53 5.88 -6.89
N LEU A 136 16.52 4.81 -6.11
CA LEU A 136 17.27 4.71 -4.85
C LEU A 136 18.78 4.79 -5.08
N ALA A 137 19.30 4.17 -6.15
CA ALA A 137 20.72 4.25 -6.49
C ALA A 137 21.14 5.69 -6.81
N ILE A 138 20.31 6.46 -7.53
CA ILE A 138 20.56 7.88 -7.77
C ILE A 138 20.44 8.68 -6.47
N LEU A 139 19.38 8.45 -5.70
CA LEU A 139 19.14 9.16 -4.45
C LEU A 139 20.31 8.99 -3.48
N LEU A 140 20.77 7.76 -3.25
CA LEU A 140 21.82 7.45 -2.29
C LEU A 140 23.21 7.85 -2.78
N ASN A 141 23.52 7.66 -4.07
CA ASN A 141 24.89 7.89 -4.57
C ASN A 141 25.12 9.27 -5.21
N ARG A 142 24.05 10.01 -5.52
CA ARG A 142 24.15 11.26 -6.31
C ARG A 142 23.44 12.46 -5.68
N THR A 143 22.82 12.32 -4.50
CA THR A 143 22.17 13.45 -3.82
C THR A 143 22.82 13.76 -2.48
N LYS A 144 22.75 15.03 -2.07
CA LYS A 144 23.27 15.49 -0.77
C LYS A 144 22.70 14.70 0.40
N PHE A 145 21.40 14.40 0.34
CA PHE A 145 20.72 13.57 1.33
C PHE A 145 21.41 12.21 1.46
N GLY A 146 21.68 11.51 0.35
CA GLY A 146 22.39 10.23 0.35
C GLY A 146 23.76 10.27 1.01
N PHE A 147 24.54 11.34 0.80
CA PHE A 147 25.85 11.53 1.43
C PHE A 147 25.79 11.88 2.93
N GLU A 148 24.65 12.39 3.43
CA GLU A 148 24.47 12.71 4.85
C GLU A 148 24.07 11.48 5.69
N ILE A 149 23.45 10.47 5.08
CA ILE A 149 23.01 9.23 5.74
C ILE A 149 24.03 8.08 5.64
N ALA A 150 24.95 8.11 4.68
CA ALA A 150 25.97 7.08 4.45
C ALA A 150 27.22 7.31 5.31
#